data_AF-W4JWI5-F1
#
_entry.id   AF-W4JWI5-F1
#
_cell.length_a   1.000
_cell.length_b   1.000
_cell.length_c   1.000
_cell.angle_alpha   90.00
_cell.angle_beta   90.00
_cell.angle_gamma   90.00
#
_symmetry.space_group_name_H-M   'P 1'
#
loop_
_entity.id
_entity.type
_entity.pdbx_description
1 polymer ?
#
loop_
_entity_poly.entity_id
_entity_poly.type
_entity_poly.pdbx_seq_one_letter_code
_entity_poly.pdbx_strand_id
1 'polypeptide(L)'
;MASGFGFHGGRSRCFAYWQEFSKCYAQTDSPSQCRLQADDYLECLHHTKEIARAKVVKGEFIKRAEHHAKEGRKVADVLADGVIVGVGLIERGKGDSAEAK
;
A
#
# COMPACT_ATOMS: atom_id res chain seq x y z
N MET A 1 -18.34 2.14 26.43
CA MET A 1 -17.11 2.24 25.62
C MET A 1 -17.30 1.39 24.37
N ALA A 2 -17.49 1.99 23.19
CA ALA A 2 -17.61 1.25 21.92
C ALA A 2 -16.22 0.90 21.32
N SER A 3 -15.28 0.52 22.19
CA SER A 3 -13.91 0.16 21.82
C SER A 3 -13.91 -1.17 21.08
N GLY A 4 -14.02 -1.14 19.74
CA GLY A 4 -13.90 -2.32 18.89
C GLY A 4 -14.93 -2.44 17.77
N PHE A 5 -15.93 -1.56 17.70
CA PHE A 5 -16.94 -1.58 16.65
C PHE A 5 -16.56 -0.67 15.47
N GLY A 6 -16.77 -1.16 14.25
CA GLY A 6 -16.65 -0.39 13.03
C GLY A 6 -17.94 0.33 12.65
N PHE A 7 -17.90 1.13 11.57
CA PHE A 7 -19.05 1.91 11.08
C PHE A 7 -20.32 1.08 10.81
N HIS A 8 -20.18 -0.19 10.46
CA HIS A 8 -21.31 -1.08 10.16
C HIS A 8 -21.76 -1.92 11.37
N GLY A 9 -21.32 -1.58 12.59
CA GLY A 9 -21.65 -2.33 13.81
C GLY A 9 -20.94 -3.67 13.98
N GLY A 10 -20.12 -4.09 13.00
CA GLY A 10 -19.25 -5.25 13.09
C GLY A 10 -17.90 -4.96 13.76
N ARG A 11 -17.01 -5.97 13.80
CA ARG A 11 -15.63 -5.80 14.29
C ARG A 11 -14.90 -4.75 13.45
N SER A 12 -14.16 -3.86 14.09
CA SER A 12 -13.37 -2.84 13.39
C SER A 12 -12.20 -3.48 12.61
N ARG A 13 -11.68 -2.74 11.62
CA ARG A 13 -10.65 -3.21 10.68
C ARG A 13 -9.40 -3.79 11.37
N CYS A 14 -8.97 -3.16 12.46
CA CYS A 14 -7.77 -3.54 13.21
C CYS A 14 -8.10 -4.28 14.52
N PHE A 15 -9.33 -4.78 14.67
CA PHE A 15 -9.77 -5.42 15.92
C PHE A 15 -8.98 -6.69 16.24
N ALA A 16 -8.54 -7.46 15.24
CA ALA A 16 -7.74 -8.66 15.46
C ALA A 16 -6.40 -8.34 16.14
N TYR A 17 -5.69 -7.31 15.67
CA TYR A 17 -4.42 -6.88 16.27
C TYR A 17 -4.62 -6.30 17.67
N TRP A 18 -5.69 -5.53 17.87
CA TRP A 18 -6.06 -5.05 19.21
C TRP A 18 -6.34 -6.20 20.19
N GLN A 19 -7.00 -7.27 19.74
CA GLN A 19 -7.28 -8.44 20.55
C GLN A 19 -6.00 -9.17 20.96
N GLU A 20 -5.03 -9.33 20.04
CA GLU A 20 -3.74 -9.93 20.36
C GLU A 20 -2.91 -9.06 21.33
N PHE A 21 -2.90 -7.75 21.13
CA PHE A 21 -2.29 -6.82 22.08
C PHE A 21 -2.94 -6.92 23.47
N SER A 22 -4.28 -6.90 23.52
CA SER A 22 -5.03 -6.98 24.79
C SER A 22 -4.79 -8.31 25.50
N LYS A 23 -4.69 -9.41 24.74
CA LYS A 23 -4.34 -10.72 25.28
C LYS A 23 -2.96 -10.74 25.90
N CYS A 24 -1.95 -10.20 25.20
CA CYS A 24 -0.61 -10.09 25.75
C CYS A 24 -0.58 -9.20 26.99
N TYR A 25 -1.21 -8.02 26.92
CA TYR A 25 -1.22 -7.04 28.00
C TYR A 25 -1.89 -7.58 29.27
N ALA A 26 -2.94 -8.39 29.13
CA ALA A 26 -3.61 -9.03 30.26
C ALA A 26 -2.77 -10.15 30.92
N GLN A 27 -1.74 -10.66 30.24
CA GLN A 27 -0.90 -11.78 30.70
C GLN A 27 0.47 -11.36 31.24
N THR A 28 0.81 -10.06 31.22
CA THR A 28 2.11 -9.55 31.65
C THR A 28 1.97 -8.45 32.69
N ASP A 29 2.93 -8.39 33.62
CA ASP A 29 3.06 -7.28 34.58
C ASP A 29 3.74 -6.05 33.95
N SER A 30 4.44 -6.22 32.83
CA SER A 30 5.20 -5.16 32.16
C SER A 30 4.70 -4.91 30.75
N PRO A 31 4.09 -3.74 30.47
CA PRO A 31 3.60 -3.36 29.14
C PRO A 31 4.66 -3.44 28.03
N SER A 32 5.94 -3.28 28.39
CA SER A 32 7.06 -3.33 27.45
C SER A 32 7.23 -4.69 26.77
N GLN A 33 6.77 -5.77 27.39
CA GLN A 33 6.86 -7.13 26.84
C GLN A 33 5.91 -7.33 25.64
N CYS A 34 4.84 -6.53 25.53
CA CYS A 34 3.85 -6.61 24.47
C CYS A 34 4.08 -5.60 23.34
N ARG A 35 5.31 -5.09 23.23
CA ARG A 35 5.65 -4.05 22.26
C ARG A 35 5.44 -4.51 20.81
N LEU A 36 5.71 -5.78 20.50
CA LEU A 36 5.51 -6.31 19.15
C LEU A 36 4.03 -6.24 18.73
N GLN A 37 3.12 -6.71 19.59
CA GLN A 37 1.68 -6.66 19.35
C GLN A 37 1.16 -5.22 19.30
N ALA A 38 1.73 -4.34 20.14
CA ALA A 38 1.42 -2.91 20.10
C ALA A 38 1.85 -2.26 18.79
N ASP A 39 3.06 -2.59 18.31
CA ASP A 39 3.61 -2.08 17.05
C ASP A 39 2.75 -2.55 15.85
N ASP A 40 2.25 -3.79 15.85
CA ASP A 40 1.36 -4.32 14.81
C ASP A 40 -0.02 -3.62 14.83
N TYR A 41 -0.59 -3.39 16.01
CA TYR A 41 -1.84 -2.64 16.13
C TYR A 41 -1.70 -1.20 15.63
N LEU A 42 -0.61 -0.52 15.98
CA LEU A 42 -0.31 0.84 15.52
C LEU A 42 0.00 0.89 14.02
N GLU A 43 0.65 -0.13 13.47
CA GLU A 43 0.86 -0.28 12.03
C GLU A 43 -0.48 -0.39 11.30
N CYS A 44 -1.39 -1.24 11.76
CA CYS A 44 -2.71 -1.37 11.13
C CYS A 44 -3.52 -0.06 11.18
N LEU A 45 -3.37 0.74 12.23
CA LEU A 45 -4.12 2.01 12.35
C LEU A 45 -3.58 3.11 11.43
N HIS A 46 -2.26 3.18 11.24
CA HIS A 46 -1.61 4.35 10.62
C HIS A 46 -0.87 4.03 9.32
N HIS A 47 -0.64 2.75 9.02
CA HIS A 47 0.05 2.26 7.83
C HIS A 47 1.40 2.93 7.56
N THR A 48 2.12 3.35 8.60
CA THR A 48 3.36 4.14 8.45
C THR A 48 4.44 3.37 7.70
N LYS A 49 4.65 2.10 8.06
CA LYS A 49 5.62 1.21 7.44
C LYS A 49 5.22 0.88 6.00
N GLU A 50 3.95 0.57 5.77
CA GLU A 50 3.45 0.25 4.42
C GLU A 50 3.55 1.45 3.46
N ILE A 51 3.14 2.65 3.91
CA ILE A 51 3.26 3.87 3.11
C ILE A 51 4.74 4.18 2.80
N ALA A 52 5.64 4.03 3.78
CA ALA A 52 7.07 4.24 3.56
C ALA A 52 7.62 3.25 2.52
N ARG A 53 7.26 1.96 2.64
CA ARG A 53 7.67 0.92 1.68
C ARG A 53 7.13 1.18 0.28
N ALA A 54 5.85 1.55 0.15
CA ALA A 54 5.23 1.87 -1.12
C ALA A 54 5.93 3.06 -1.81
N LYS A 55 6.35 4.08 -1.05
CA LYS A 55 7.14 5.21 -1.58
C LYS A 55 8.51 4.76 -2.11
N VAL A 56 9.20 3.88 -1.40
CA VAL A 56 10.50 3.33 -1.84
C VAL A 56 10.32 2.53 -3.13
N VAL A 57 9.35 1.62 -3.18
CA VAL A 57 9.08 0.81 -4.37
C VAL A 57 8.73 1.70 -5.57
N LYS A 58 7.89 2.72 -5.36
CA LYS A 58 7.55 3.70 -6.40
C LYS A 58 8.79 4.47 -6.88
N GLY A 59 9.65 4.89 -5.97
CA GLY A 59 10.88 5.60 -6.32
C GLY A 59 11.83 4.75 -7.17
N GLU A 60 12.06 3.50 -6.78
CA GLU A 60 12.89 2.56 -7.55
C GLU A 60 12.26 2.25 -8.91
N PHE A 61 10.95 2.17 -8.98
CA PHE A 61 10.24 1.98 -10.23
C PHE A 61 10.45 3.14 -11.20
N ILE A 62 10.32 4.39 -10.74
CA ILE A 62 10.55 5.58 -11.57
C ILE A 62 11.99 5.61 -12.10
N LYS A 63 12.98 5.35 -11.23
CA LYS A 63 14.39 5.28 -11.64
C LYS A 63 14.63 4.24 -12.74
N ARG A 64 14.04 3.05 -12.61
CA ARG A 64 14.14 1.99 -13.62
C ARG A 64 13.46 2.38 -14.93
N ALA A 65 12.27 2.99 -14.86
CA ALA A 65 11.56 3.47 -16.03
C ALA A 65 12.38 4.55 -16.79
N GLU A 66 12.99 5.49 -16.07
CA GLU A 66 13.88 6.49 -16.66
C GLU A 66 15.13 5.87 -17.32
N HIS A 67 15.74 4.87 -16.68
CA HIS A 67 16.88 4.14 -17.25
C HIS A 67 16.49 3.45 -18.56
N HIS A 68 15.39 2.68 -18.56
CA HIS A 68 14.92 1.99 -19.76
C HIS A 68 14.49 2.94 -20.88
N ALA A 69 13.96 4.13 -20.54
CA ALA A 69 13.65 5.17 -21.52
C ALA A 69 14.93 5.75 -22.16
N LYS A 70 15.99 5.97 -21.39
CA LYS A 70 17.30 6.45 -21.90
C LYS A 70 18.01 5.41 -22.76
N GLU A 71 17.82 4.13 -22.48
CA GLU A 71 18.36 3.02 -23.28
C GLU A 71 17.59 2.77 -24.58
N GLY A 72 16.55 3.56 -24.89
CA GLY A 72 15.81 3.46 -26.15
C GLY A 72 15.00 2.16 -26.29
N ARG A 73 14.66 1.52 -25.15
CA ARG A 73 13.84 0.30 -25.17
C ARG A 73 12.47 0.61 -25.77
N LYS A 74 12.06 -0.16 -26.77
CA LYS A 74 10.83 0.11 -27.53
C LYS A 74 9.64 0.12 -26.57
N VAL A 75 8.72 1.07 -26.75
CA VAL A 75 7.49 1.22 -25.95
C VAL A 75 6.71 -0.10 -25.82
N ALA A 76 6.82 -0.99 -26.81
CA ALA A 76 6.25 -2.34 -26.78
C ALA A 76 6.82 -3.26 -25.67
N ASP A 77 8.12 -3.21 -25.38
CA ASP A 77 8.74 -4.03 -24.32
C ASP A 77 8.36 -3.49 -22.93
N VAL A 78 8.22 -2.16 -22.83
CA VAL A 78 7.79 -1.45 -21.62
C VAL A 78 6.31 -1.71 -21.32
N LEU A 79 5.47 -1.85 -22.35
CA LEU A 79 4.06 -2.26 -22.23
C LEU A 79 3.91 -3.75 -21.88
N ALA A 80 4.81 -4.61 -22.37
CA ALA A 80 4.79 -6.06 -22.08
C ALA A 80 5.06 -6.37 -20.60
N ASP A 81 5.81 -5.52 -19.90
CA ASP A 81 6.06 -5.67 -18.46
C ASP A 81 4.79 -5.43 -17.60
N GLY A 82 3.67 -4.95 -18.18
CA GLY A 82 2.33 -4.94 -17.57
C GLY A 82 2.12 -4.00 -16.36
N VAL A 83 3.19 -3.61 -15.67
CA VAL A 83 3.14 -2.83 -14.42
C VAL A 83 2.85 -1.35 -14.68
N ILE A 84 3.20 -0.81 -15.85
CA ILE A 84 3.05 0.63 -16.14
C ILE A 84 1.59 1.03 -16.38
N VAL A 85 0.77 0.11 -16.92
CA VAL A 85 -0.64 0.36 -17.19
C VAL A 85 -1.47 0.47 -15.91
N GLY A 86 -1.11 -0.31 -14.87
CA GLY A 86 -1.83 -0.31 -13.59
C GLY A 86 -1.62 0.93 -12.72
N VAL A 87 -0.54 1.70 -12.95
CA VAL A 87 -0.16 2.86 -12.11
C VAL A 87 -0.54 4.20 -12.78
N GLY A 88 -1.08 4.17 -14.00
CA GLY A 88 -1.60 5.38 -14.67
C GLY A 88 -0.53 6.41 -15.03
N LEU A 89 0.69 5.99 -15.34
CA LEU A 89 1.83 6.87 -15.64
C LEU A 89 1.90 7.32 -17.12
N ILE A 90 0.87 7.02 -17.92
CA ILE A 90 0.73 7.45 -19.32
C ILE A 90 -0.61 8.18 -19.45
N GLU A 91 -0.60 9.46 -19.83
CA GLU A 91 -1.79 10.08 -20.41
C GLU A 91 -1.98 9.50 -21.82
N ARG A 92 -3.08 8.77 -22.05
CA ARG A 92 -3.51 8.42 -23.41
C ARG A 92 -3.84 9.71 -24.14
N GLY A 93 -2.87 10.19 -24.92
CA GLY A 93 -2.97 11.39 -25.74
C GLY A 93 -4.24 11.35 -26.60
N LYS A 94 -5.04 12.40 -26.41
CA LYS A 94 -6.16 12.84 -27.25
C LYS A 94 -5.61 13.18 -28.63
N GLY A 95 -5.97 12.40 -29.66
CA GLY A 95 -5.53 12.67 -31.03
C GLY A 95 -5.71 11.51 -32.00
N ASP A 96 -6.96 11.13 -32.28
CA ASP A 96 -7.37 10.91 -33.67
C ASP A 96 -8.85 11.21 -33.80
N SER A 97 -9.15 12.33 -34.46
CA SER A 97 -10.51 12.72 -34.84
C SER A 97 -10.67 12.35 -36.31
N ALA A 98 -11.43 11.31 -36.64
CA ALA A 98 -12.21 11.19 -37.89
C ALA A 98 -12.71 9.76 -38.10
N GLU A 99 -13.91 9.66 -38.65
CA GLU A 99 -14.52 8.47 -39.28
C GLU A 99 -14.96 7.30 -38.37
N ALA A 100 -16.19 7.45 -37.86
CA ALA A 100 -17.15 6.36 -37.87
C ALA A 100 -18.39 6.82 -38.66
N LYS A 101 -18.58 6.20 -39.82
CA LYS A 101 -19.83 6.16 -40.57
C LYS A 101 -20.86 5.33 -39.82
#